data_AF-A0AA40SYS1-F1
#
_entry.id   AF-A0AA40SYS1-F1
#
_cell.length_a   1.000
_cell.length_b   1.000
_cell.length_c   1.000
_cell.angle_alpha   90.00
_cell.angle_beta   90.00
_cell.angle_gamma   90.00
#
_symmetry.space_group_name_H-M   'P 1'
#
loop_
_entity.id
_entity.type
_entity.pdbx_description
1 polymer ?
#
loop_
_entity_poly.entity_id
_entity_poly.type
_entity_poly.pdbx_seq_one_letter_code
_entity_poly.pdbx_strand_id
1 'polypeptide(L)' 'MFQSIEGVYKHGKVELTELPSDISESRVIVTFLEPKKNPLKKQIMQFGMFSGNQQSTEADFQITEFHGDSEDGLDWS' A
#
# COMPACT_ATOMS: atom_id res chain seq x y z
N MET A 1 -20.00 27.32 23.11
CA MET A 1 -18.67 26.81 22.72
C MET A 1 -18.89 25.62 21.82
N PHE A 2 -18.25 25.56 20.65
CA PHE A 2 -18.38 24.41 19.73
C PHE A 2 -17.28 23.40 20.05
N GLN A 3 -17.65 22.13 20.20
CA GLN A 3 -16.71 21.04 20.37
C GLN A 3 -16.81 20.12 19.16
N SER A 4 -15.68 19.80 18.55
CA SER A 4 -15.59 18.85 17.44
C SER A 4 -14.95 17.58 17.96
N ILE A 5 -15.63 16.45 17.76
CA ILE A 5 -15.16 15.13 18.16
C ILE A 5 -15.13 14.27 16.91
N GLU A 6 -14.03 13.54 16.72
CA GLU A 6 -13.91 12.61 15.61
C GLU A 6 -14.79 11.38 15.84
N GLY A 7 -15.25 10.76 14.76
CA GLY A 7 -16.07 9.58 14.83
C GLY A 7 -15.96 8.75 13.57
N VAL A 8 -16.28 7.47 13.70
CA VAL A 8 -16.32 6.55 12.57
C VAL A 8 -17.77 6.32 12.20
N TYR A 9 -18.10 6.51 10.93
CA TYR A 9 -19.39 6.11 10.38
C TYR A 9 -19.34 4.66 9.90
N LYS A 10 -20.20 3.81 10.45
CA LYS A 10 -20.30 2.39 10.07
C LYS A 10 -21.76 1.92 10.13
N HIS A 11 -22.23 1.32 9.04
CA HIS A 11 -23.60 0.75 8.93
C HIS A 11 -24.73 1.70 9.36
N GLY A 12 -24.66 2.98 8.98
CA GLY A 12 -25.71 3.94 9.35
C GLY A 12 -25.59 4.55 10.74
N LYS A 13 -24.56 4.17 11.52
CA LYS A 13 -24.29 4.71 12.86
C LYS A 13 -22.98 5.49 12.88
N VAL A 14 -22.95 6.59 13.62
CA VAL A 14 -21.73 7.33 13.94
C VAL A 14 -21.30 6.91 15.34
N GLU A 15 -20.12 6.31 15.45
CA GLU A 15 -19.48 5.96 16.72
C GLU A 15 -18.44 7.05 17.03
N LEU A 16 -18.64 7.78 18.12
CA LEU A 16 -17.70 8.80 18.56
C LEU A 16 -16.43 8.14 19.10
N THR A 17 -15.26 8.68 18.76
CA THR A 17 -13.99 8.20 19.33
C THR A 17 -13.86 8.58 20.80
N GLU A 18 -14.46 9.71 21.18
CA GLU A 18 -14.45 10.24 22.55
C GLU A 18 -15.86 10.67 22.96
N LEU A 19 -16.18 10.48 24.24
CA LEU A 19 -17.44 10.95 24.80
C LEU A 19 -17.22 12.31 25.45
N PRO A 20 -18.00 13.35 25.11
CA PRO A 20 -17.93 14.62 25.81
C PRO A 20 -18.38 14.44 27.26
N SER A 21 -17.57 14.88 28.23
CA SER A 21 -17.85 14.73 29.66
C SER A 21 -19.00 15.62 30.15
N ASP A 22 -19.20 16.77 29.51
CA ASP A 22 -20.05 17.84 30.02
C ASP A 22 -21.33 18.04 29.20
N ILE A 23 -21.65 17.11 28.30
CA ILE A 23 -22.80 17.20 27.39
C ILE A 23 -23.71 15.98 27.60
N SER A 24 -24.88 16.21 28.21
CA SER A 24 -25.92 15.20 28.36
C SER A 24 -26.83 15.08 27.14
N GLU A 25 -27.20 16.21 26.52
CA GLU A 25 -28.03 16.28 25.32
C GLU A 25 -27.65 17.51 24.49
N SER A 26 -27.46 17.34 23.17
CA SER A 26 -27.19 18.46 22.27
C SER A 26 -27.52 18.10 20.81
N ARG A 27 -27.74 19.11 19.98
CA ARG A 27 -27.87 18.95 18.52
C ARG A 27 -26.49 18.80 17.89
N VAL A 28 -26.36 17.85 16.97
CA VAL A 28 -25.09 17.57 16.26
C VAL A 28 -25.23 17.78 14.77
N ILE A 29 -24.14 18.18 14.12
CA ILE A 29 -24.00 18.28 12.66
C ILE A 29 -22.96 17.25 12.24
N VAL A 30 -23.32 16.37 11.30
CA VAL A 30 -22.42 15.32 10.79
C VAL A 30 -21.99 15.69 9.37
N THR A 31 -20.69 15.77 9.15
CA THR A 31 -20.09 16.04 7.83
C THR A 31 -19.29 14.83 7.39
N PHE A 32 -19.63 14.26 6.24
CA PHE A 32 -18.89 13.13 5.66
C PHE A 32 -17.75 13.65 4.81
N LEU A 33 -16.52 13.26 5.16
CA LEU A 33 -15.36 13.51 4.31
C LEU A 33 -15.32 12.43 3.23
N GLU A 34 -15.14 12.84 1.98
CA GLU A 34 -14.94 11.89 0.90
C GLU A 34 -13.67 11.05 1.18
N PRO A 35 -13.73 9.72 1.04
CA PRO A 35 -12.53 8.91 1.16
C PRO A 35 -11.54 9.39 0.11
N LYS A 36 -10.33 9.77 0.53
CA LYS A 36 -9.23 10.01 -0.40
C LYS A 36 -9.06 8.73 -1.20
N LYS A 37 -9.43 8.76 -2.48
CA LYS A 37 -9.07 7.70 -3.42
C LYS A 37 -7.55 7.64 -3.38
N ASN A 38 -6.98 6.63 -2.73
CA ASN A 38 -5.56 6.36 -2.86
C ASN A 38 -5.33 6.21 -4.36
N PRO A 39 -4.54 7.10 -5.00
CA PRO A 39 -4.18 6.85 -6.38
C PRO A 39 -3.54 5.47 -6.36
N LEU A 40 -4.11 4.52 -7.12
CA LEU A 40 -3.51 3.22 -7.37
C LEU A 40 -2.04 3.52 -7.64
N LYS A 41 -1.15 3.02 -6.79
CA LYS A 41 0.29 3.13 -7.02
C LYS A 41 0.50 2.44 -8.36
N LYS A 42 0.56 3.21 -9.45
CA LYS A 42 1.08 2.73 -10.74
C LYS A 42 2.48 2.29 -10.39
N GLN A 43 2.68 0.99 -10.25
CA GLN A 43 3.97 0.44 -9.91
C GLN A 43 4.90 0.80 -11.06
N ILE A 44 5.74 1.83 -10.85
CA ILE A 44 6.64 2.36 -11.90
C ILE A 44 7.78 1.36 -12.18
N MET A 45 8.03 0.42 -11.26
CA MET A 45 9.04 -0.63 -11.40
C MET A 45 8.50 -1.99 -10.96
N GLN A 46 8.48 -2.94 -11.90
CA GLN A 46 8.32 -4.39 -11.64
C GLN A 46 9.73 -5.01 -11.62
N PHE A 47 9.99 -5.89 -10.65
CA PHE A 47 11.27 -6.59 -10.55
C PHE A 47 11.27 -7.74 -11.57
N GLY A 48 12.25 -7.77 -12.47
CA GLY A 48 12.34 -8.73 -13.58
C GLY A 48 11.94 -8.13 -14.92
N MET A 49 12.75 -8.35 -15.96
CA MET A 49 12.56 -7.84 -17.34
C MET A 49 11.31 -8.40 -18.07
N PHE A 50 10.45 -9.15 -17.40
CA PHE A 50 9.34 -9.83 -18.04
C PHE A 50 8.00 -9.25 -17.57
N SER A 51 7.26 -8.66 -18.51
CA SER A 51 5.91 -8.17 -18.27
C SER A 51 4.97 -9.30 -17.89
N GLY A 52 4.39 -9.26 -16.69
CA GLY A 52 3.42 -10.24 -16.22
C GLY A 52 3.28 -10.28 -14.69
N ASN A 53 2.35 -11.12 -14.21
CA ASN A 53 2.14 -11.36 -12.77
C ASN A 53 2.92 -12.59 -12.26
N GLN A 54 3.76 -13.20 -13.10
CA GLN A 54 4.50 -14.40 -12.76
C GLN A 54 5.86 -14.03 -12.18
N GLN A 55 6.14 -14.50 -10.97
CA GLN A 55 7.43 -14.30 -10.32
C GLN A 55 8.51 -15.11 -11.06
N SER A 56 9.66 -14.48 -11.33
CA SER A 56 10.80 -15.17 -11.94
C SER A 56 11.24 -16.35 -11.07
N THR A 57 11.56 -17.45 -11.74
CA THR A 57 12.08 -18.68 -11.15
C THR A 57 13.58 -18.80 -11.43
N GLU A 58 14.30 -19.65 -10.71
CA GLU A 58 15.73 -19.89 -10.90
C GLU A 58 16.07 -20.24 -12.38
N ALA A 59 15.17 -20.96 -13.05
CA ALA A 59 15.34 -21.34 -14.46
C ALA A 59 15.41 -20.13 -15.41
N ASP A 60 14.78 -19.01 -15.06
CA ASP A 60 14.80 -17.80 -15.89
C ASP A 60 16.18 -17.10 -15.84
N PHE A 61 16.95 -17.32 -14.77
CA PHE A 61 18.28 -16.74 -14.59
C PHE A 61 19.40 -17.57 -15.23
N GLN A 62 19.17 -18.86 -15.44
CA GLN A 62 20.11 -19.78 -16.11
C GLN A 62 20.43 -19.34 -17.55
N ILE A 63 19.48 -18.71 -18.25
CA ILE A 63 19.67 -18.22 -19.63
C ILE A 63 20.65 -17.03 -19.66
N THR A 64 20.73 -16.27 -18.58
CA THR A 64 21.63 -15.12 -18.44
C THR A 64 22.89 -15.43 -17.65
N GLU A 65 23.07 -16.68 -17.22
CA GLU A 65 24.23 -17.07 -16.43
C GLU A 65 25.49 -16.89 -17.28
N PHE A 66 26.35 -15.99 -16.81
CA PHE A 66 27.61 -15.69 -17.48
C PHE A 66 28.56 -16.86 -17.24
N HIS A 67 28.62 -17.76 -18.20
CA HIS A 67 29.70 -18.72 -18.30
C HIS A 67 30.84 -18.01 -19.02
N GLY A 68 31.79 -17.45 -18.25
CA GLY A 68 32.93 -16.74 -18.81
C GLY A 68 33.65 -17.58 -19.87
N ASP A 69 34.25 -16.90 -20.85
CA ASP A 69 34.97 -17.58 -21.93
C ASP A 69 36.10 -18.45 -21.36
N SER A 70 36.03 -19.75 -21.60
CA SER A 70 37.03 -20.72 -21.17
C SER A 70 38.39 -20.54 -21.87
N GLU A 71 38.49 -19.62 -22.83
CA GLU A 71 39.67 -19.42 -23.67
C GLU A 71 40.68 -18.41 -23.12
N ASP A 72 40.38 -17.67 -22.04
CA ASP A 72 41.31 -16.68 -21.51
C ASP A 72 42.48 -17.30 -20.72
N GLY A 73 42.46 -18.62 -20.46
CA GLY A 73 43.56 -19.34 -19.80
C GLY A 73 43.88 -18.86 -18.37
N LEU A 74 43.01 -18.01 -17.81
CA LEU A 74 43.16 -17.45 -16.47
C LEU A 74 42.22 -18.18 -15.52
N ASP A 75 42.83 -18.82 -14.52
CA ASP A 75 42.12 -19.50 -13.45
C ASP A 75 41.52 -18.45 -12.51
N TRP A 76 40.25 -18.13 -12.69
CA TRP A 76 39.47 -17.22 -11.84
C TRP A 76 38.77 -17.95 -10.69
N SER A 77 39.35 -19.06 -10.23
CA SER A 77 38.94 -19.77 -9.00
C SER A 77 39.05 -18.89 -7.75
#